data_AF-A0A2L0UAL6-F1
#
_entry.id   AF-A0A2L0UAL6-F1
#
_cell.length_a   1.000
_cell.length_b   1.000
_cell.length_c   1.000
_cell.angle_alpha   90.00
_cell.angle_beta   90.00
_cell.angle_gamma   90.00
#
_symmetry.space_group_name_H-M   'P 1'
#
loop_
_entity.id
_entity.type
_entity.pdbx_description
1 polymer ?
#
loop_
_entity_poly.entity_id
_entity_poly.type
_entity_poly.pdbx_seq_one_letter_code
_entity_poly.pdbx_strand_id
1 'polypeptide(L)'
;MFTRTGEPIPLSLYDALPVEDPRLAEGRQGPASPDELERIQQEILGTGGLPVLGGDLHDGYLTVTVVYDDGSVQTRMDAEYGADVVVVLSALRPPA
;
A
#
# COMPACT_ATOMS: atom_id res chain seq x y z
N MET A 1 2.82 -2.14 42.62
CA MET A 1 3.79 -3.26 42.63
C MET A 1 3.42 -4.17 41.48
N PHE A 2 4.34 -4.44 40.55
CA PHE A 2 4.11 -5.39 39.47
C PHE A 2 4.69 -6.75 39.89
N THR A 3 3.94 -7.83 39.69
CA THR A 3 4.36 -9.20 40.04
C THR A 3 4.39 -10.05 38.78
N ARG A 4 5.50 -10.75 38.54
CA ARG A 4 5.72 -11.62 37.38
C ARG A 4 4.77 -12.82 37.42
N THR A 5 4.00 -13.02 36.36
CA THR A 5 2.99 -14.09 36.25
C THR A 5 3.51 -15.40 35.65
N GLY A 6 4.74 -15.43 35.12
CA GLY A 6 5.34 -16.62 34.50
C GLY A 6 6.73 -16.36 33.91
N GLU A 7 7.30 -17.36 33.22
CA GLU A 7 8.55 -17.19 32.46
C GLU A 7 8.32 -16.25 31.26
N PRO A 8 9.16 -15.22 31.04
CA PRO A 8 9.09 -14.39 29.85
C PRO A 8 9.30 -15.25 28.60
N ILE A 9 8.36 -15.19 27.67
CA ILE A 9 8.52 -15.77 26.35
C ILE A 9 9.19 -14.70 25.46
N PRO A 10 10.36 -14.99 24.86
CA PRO A 10 11.01 -14.02 23.97
C PRO A 10 10.16 -13.70 22.75
N LEU A 11 9.87 -12.42 22.53
CA LEU A 11 9.17 -11.93 21.32
C LEU A 11 9.96 -12.20 20.04
N SER A 12 11.27 -12.43 20.12
CA SER A 12 12.12 -12.80 18.99
C SER A 12 11.73 -14.13 18.32
N LEU A 13 10.90 -14.95 18.96
CA LEU A 13 10.37 -16.19 18.38
C LEU A 13 9.10 -15.96 17.55
N TYR A 14 8.54 -14.75 17.56
CA TYR A 14 7.35 -14.39 16.81
C TYR A 14 7.72 -13.49 15.63
N ASP A 15 7.34 -13.92 14.44
CA ASP A 15 7.21 -13.01 13.30
C ASP A 15 5.89 -12.26 13.43
N ALA A 16 5.94 -10.94 13.27
CA ALA A 16 4.72 -10.14 13.20
C ALA A 16 3.94 -10.55 11.95
N LEU A 17 2.65 -10.85 12.12
CA LEU A 17 1.77 -11.09 10.97
C LEU A 17 1.76 -9.83 10.08
N PRO A 18 1.86 -10.01 8.76
CA PRO A 18 1.68 -8.89 7.85
C PRO A 18 0.28 -8.32 8.06
N VAL A 19 0.19 -7.00 8.07
CA VAL A 19 -1.11 -6.33 8.03
C VAL A 19 -1.50 -6.24 6.57
N GLU A 20 -2.53 -6.99 6.21
CA GLU A 20 -3.08 -7.01 4.87
C GLU A 20 -3.87 -5.73 4.60
N ASP A 21 -3.65 -5.14 3.42
CA ASP A 21 -4.54 -4.10 2.91
C ASP A 21 -5.73 -4.79 2.23
N PRO A 22 -6.98 -4.53 2.64
CA PRO A 22 -8.15 -5.20 2.06
C PRO A 22 -8.29 -4.95 0.56
N ARG A 23 -7.63 -3.91 0.01
CA ARG A 23 -7.62 -3.62 -1.42
C ARG A 23 -6.71 -4.57 -2.21
N LEU A 24 -5.82 -5.32 -1.55
CA LEU A 24 -4.89 -6.27 -2.17
C LEU A 24 -5.34 -7.73 -2.04
N ALA A 25 -6.64 -7.97 -1.80
CA ALA A 25 -7.17 -9.32 -1.67
C ALA A 25 -6.76 -10.21 -2.86
N GLU A 26 -6.40 -11.47 -2.57
CA GLU A 26 -5.98 -12.43 -3.58
C GLU A 26 -7.04 -12.60 -4.68
N GLY A 27 -6.58 -12.66 -5.94
CA GLY A 27 -7.45 -12.82 -7.10
C GLY A 27 -8.25 -11.58 -7.49
N ARG A 28 -8.02 -10.42 -6.84
CA ARG A 28 -8.61 -9.16 -7.28
C ARG A 28 -8.09 -8.79 -8.67
N GLN A 29 -9.02 -8.45 -9.55
CA GLN A 29 -8.75 -7.83 -10.85
C GLN A 29 -9.18 -6.36 -10.80
N GLY A 30 -8.35 -5.48 -11.34
CA GLY A 30 -8.67 -4.07 -11.50
C GLY A 30 -9.25 -3.75 -12.89
N PRO A 31 -9.66 -2.50 -13.11
CA PRO A 31 -10.41 -2.12 -14.30
C PRO A 31 -9.54 -1.71 -15.51
N ALA A 32 -8.23 -1.52 -15.33
CA ALA A 32 -7.36 -0.92 -16.34
C ALA A 32 -6.63 -1.98 -17.19
N SER A 33 -6.21 -1.58 -18.39
CA SER A 33 -5.39 -2.43 -19.26
C SER A 33 -3.90 -2.38 -18.88
N PRO A 34 -3.08 -3.42 -19.19
CA PRO A 34 -1.65 -3.40 -18.92
C PRO A 34 -0.92 -2.19 -19.53
N ASP A 35 -1.20 -1.86 -20.79
CA ASP A 35 -0.60 -0.70 -21.49
C ASP A 35 -0.95 0.63 -20.81
N GLU A 36 -2.14 0.71 -20.22
CA GLU A 36 -2.56 1.87 -19.45
C GLU A 36 -1.85 1.98 -18.12
N LEU A 37 -1.70 0.87 -17.41
CA LEU A 37 -1.02 0.84 -16.13
C LEU A 37 0.48 1.13 -16.27
N GLU A 38 1.14 0.66 -17.33
CA GLU A 38 2.53 0.99 -17.63
C GLU A 38 2.70 2.50 -17.84
N ARG A 39 1.80 3.13 -18.60
CA ARG A 39 1.81 4.58 -18.81
C ARG A 39 1.64 5.34 -17.49
N ILE A 40 0.65 4.96 -16.68
CA ILE A 40 0.37 5.59 -15.38
C ILE A 40 1.57 5.42 -14.44
N GLN A 41 2.20 4.23 -14.40
CA GLN A 41 3.38 3.97 -13.58
C GLN A 41 4.55 4.89 -13.96
N GLN A 42 4.83 5.05 -15.26
CA GLN A 42 5.89 5.95 -15.74
C GLN A 42 5.61 7.42 -15.38
N GLU A 43 4.35 7.83 -15.48
CA GLU A 43 3.93 9.17 -15.10
C GLU A 43 4.13 9.42 -13.60
N ILE A 44 3.62 8.53 -12.75
CA ILE A 44 3.69 8.67 -11.29
C ILE A 44 5.14 8.63 -10.79
N LEU A 45 5.94 7.66 -11.26
CA LEU A 45 7.33 7.50 -10.83
C LEU A 45 8.27 8.55 -11.45
N GLY A 46 7.92 9.08 -12.63
CA GLY A 46 8.73 10.06 -13.35
C GLY A 46 8.50 11.52 -12.93
N THR A 47 7.31 11.86 -12.41
CA THR A 47 6.92 13.27 -12.23
C THR A 47 7.51 13.92 -10.96
N GLY A 48 8.07 13.17 -10.01
CA GLY A 48 8.74 13.70 -8.81
C GLY A 48 7.85 14.55 -7.87
N GLY A 49 6.57 14.74 -8.20
CA GLY A 49 5.61 15.53 -7.44
C GLY A 49 4.99 14.79 -6.25
N LEU A 50 5.15 13.47 -6.17
CA LEU A 50 4.73 12.63 -5.05
C LEU A 50 5.95 11.87 -4.50
N PRO A 51 6.10 11.77 -3.16
CA PRO A 51 7.16 11.00 -2.52
C PRO A 51 6.84 9.50 -2.58
N VAL A 52 6.86 8.96 -3.79
CA VAL A 52 6.65 7.55 -4.09
C VAL A 52 7.95 6.79 -3.84
N LEU A 53 7.84 5.66 -3.13
CA LEU A 53 8.93 4.76 -2.79
C LEU A 53 9.08 3.64 -3.82
N GLY A 54 8.01 3.32 -4.54
CA GLY A 54 7.97 2.31 -5.59
C GLY A 54 6.53 2.03 -6.05
N GLY A 55 6.38 1.19 -7.06
CA GLY A 55 5.07 0.72 -7.50
C GLY A 55 5.17 -0.55 -8.33
N ASP A 56 4.12 -1.37 -8.26
CA ASP A 56 4.07 -2.70 -8.86
C ASP A 56 2.77 -2.88 -9.66
N LEU A 57 2.90 -3.49 -10.83
CA LEU A 57 1.77 -3.79 -11.71
C LEU A 57 1.08 -5.07 -11.24
N HIS A 58 -0.23 -5.01 -11.06
CA HIS A 58 -1.09 -6.16 -10.79
C HIS A 58 -2.08 -6.38 -11.94
N ASP A 59 -2.87 -7.44 -11.85
CA ASP A 59 -3.90 -7.73 -12.85
C ASP A 59 -4.99 -6.65 -12.81
N GLY A 60 -4.86 -5.66 -13.68
CA GLY A 60 -5.82 -4.57 -13.88
C GLY A 60 -5.70 -3.35 -12.97
N TYR A 61 -4.71 -3.29 -12.07
CA TYR A 61 -4.44 -2.11 -11.23
C TYR A 61 -2.94 -1.95 -10.92
N LEU A 62 -2.54 -0.73 -10.55
CA LEU A 62 -1.19 -0.39 -10.12
C LEU A 62 -1.17 -0.18 -8.61
N THR A 63 -0.22 -0.78 -7.89
CA THR A 63 0.06 -0.36 -6.52
C THR A 63 1.16 0.68 -6.50
N VAL A 64 1.01 1.68 -5.63
CA VAL A 64 2.01 2.73 -5.42
C VAL A 64 2.27 2.85 -3.93
N THR A 65 3.51 2.64 -3.51
CA THR A 65 3.89 2.78 -2.11
C THR A 65 4.39 4.19 -1.86
N VAL A 66 3.78 4.90 -0.91
CA VAL A 66 4.20 6.21 -0.42
C VAL A 66 4.67 6.11 1.04
N VAL A 67 5.33 7.15 1.53
CA VAL A 67 5.75 7.20 2.95
C VAL A 67 4.54 7.10 3.87
N TYR A 68 3.51 7.90 3.63
CA TYR A 68 2.29 7.92 4.42
C TYR A 68 1.15 8.50 3.58
N ASP A 69 -0.04 7.93 3.71
CA ASP A 69 -1.30 8.44 3.20
C ASP A 69 -2.36 8.39 4.30
N ASP A 70 -3.04 9.51 4.52
CA ASP A 70 -4.23 9.62 5.36
C ASP A 70 -5.53 9.38 4.56
N GLY A 71 -5.40 9.04 3.29
CA GLY A 71 -6.46 8.81 2.30
C GLY A 71 -6.56 9.94 1.27
N SER A 72 -5.86 11.06 1.47
CA SER A 72 -5.85 12.18 0.53
C SER A 72 -5.15 11.84 -0.78
N VAL A 73 -4.06 11.06 -0.74
CA VAL A 73 -3.34 10.62 -1.93
C VAL A 73 -4.20 9.59 -2.68
N GLN A 74 -4.80 8.63 -1.99
CA GLN A 74 -5.74 7.69 -2.61
C GLN A 74 -6.89 8.42 -3.31
N THR A 75 -7.55 9.36 -2.62
CA THR A 75 -8.67 10.14 -3.18
C THR A 75 -8.25 10.90 -4.44
N ARG A 76 -7.04 11.47 -4.43
CA ARG A 76 -6.51 12.15 -5.62
C ARG A 76 -6.29 11.17 -6.77
N MET A 77 -5.66 10.03 -6.52
CA MET A 77 -5.40 9.03 -7.55
C MET A 77 -6.70 8.50 -8.16
N ASP A 78 -7.72 8.24 -7.34
CA ASP A 78 -9.04 7.79 -7.81
C ASP A 78 -9.74 8.88 -8.66
N ALA A 79 -9.54 10.16 -8.35
CA ALA A 79 -10.06 11.26 -9.13
C ALA A 79 -9.31 11.46 -10.47
N GLU A 80 -8.01 11.18 -10.48
CA GLU A 80 -7.11 11.44 -11.62
C GLU A 80 -7.13 10.28 -12.63
N TYR A 81 -7.09 9.04 -12.15
CA TYR A 81 -6.98 7.84 -12.99
C TYR A 81 -8.24 6.96 -12.98
N GLY A 82 -9.18 7.22 -12.08
CA GLY A 82 -10.39 6.43 -11.89
C GLY A 82 -10.29 5.50 -10.67
N ALA A 83 -11.45 5.17 -10.11
CA ALA A 83 -11.56 4.34 -8.93
C ALA A 83 -10.91 2.96 -9.16
N ASP A 84 -10.11 2.53 -8.18
CA ASP A 84 -9.44 1.21 -8.16
C ASP A 84 -8.40 0.97 -9.28
N VAL A 85 -8.04 1.99 -10.06
CA VAL A 85 -6.94 1.91 -11.03
C VAL A 85 -5.58 1.96 -10.32
N VAL A 86 -5.47 2.81 -9.30
CA VAL A 86 -4.26 2.97 -8.48
C VAL A 86 -4.59 2.73 -7.02
N VAL A 87 -3.87 1.81 -6.39
CA VAL A 87 -3.97 1.49 -4.97
C VAL A 87 -2.76 2.05 -4.24
N VAL A 88 -2.99 3.08 -3.43
CA VAL A 88 -1.95 3.74 -2.65
C VAL A 88 -1.71 2.98 -1.35
N LEU A 89 -0.48 2.52 -1.14
CA LEU A 89 -0.02 1.82 0.05
C LEU A 89 0.85 2.76 0.89
N SER A 90 0.67 2.73 2.21
CA SER A 90 1.50 3.50 3.14
C SER A 90 2.60 2.63 3.75
N ALA A 91 3.85 3.07 3.65
CA ALA A 91 4.97 2.45 4.34
C ALA A 91 4.90 2.67 5.87
N LEU A 92 4.40 3.83 6.29
CA LEU A 92 4.17 4.17 7.69
C LEU A 92 2.69 4.08 8.06
N ARG A 93 2.42 3.80 9.33
CA ARG A 93 1.07 3.78 9.90
C ARG A 93 0.98 4.76 11.07
N PRO A 94 -0.23 5.30 11.35
CA PRO A 94 -0.42 6.03 12.58
C PRO A 94 -0.18 5.09 13.78
N PRO A 95 0.23 5.62 14.94
CA PRO A 95 0.31 4.83 16.16
C PRO A 95 -1.08 4.27 16.50
N ALA A 96 -1.11 3.01 16.93
CA ALA A 96 -2.31 2.31 17.38
C ALA A 96 -2.74 2.74 18.79
#